data_AF-A0A352PRN5-F1
#
_entry.id   AF-A0A352PRN5-F1
#
_cell.length_a   1.000
_cell.length_b   1.000
_cell.length_c   1.000
_cell.angle_alpha   90.00
_cell.angle_beta   90.00
_cell.angle_gamma   90.00
#
_symmetry.space_group_name_H-M   'P 1'
#
loop_
_entity.id
_entity.type
_entity.pdbx_description
1 polymer ?
#
loop_
_entity_poly.entity_id
_entity_poly.type
_entity_poly.pdbx_seq_one_letter_code
_entity_poly.pdbx_strand_id
1 'polypeptide(L)'
;LDEAIHHILNSAFGYQGQKCSACSRLIVLEDNAPKLLDRLKAASESLILGPVQDPKSFMGAVIDAAGRDKTEHYAAIGRQEGNLLVEHPATNPSGYSVPIRIFTGIRPEHRLARDEIFGPILAVIQVKDFDEALRVANGTRYALTGAVFSRSPANIAKARREFRVGNLYINRGCTGAMVGRHPFGGFKMSGIGSKAGGSDYLLQFMVPRNV
;
A
#
# COMPACT_ATOMS: atom_id res chain seq x y z
N LEU A 1 6.86 -15.58 5.03
CA LEU A 1 7.27 -14.22 5.47
C LEU A 1 8.21 -13.61 4.45
N ASP A 2 9.17 -14.38 3.90
CA ASP A 2 10.11 -13.94 2.86
C ASP A 2 9.39 -13.27 1.68
N GLU A 3 8.46 -13.99 1.07
CA GLU A 3 7.59 -13.46 0.00
C GLU A 3 6.80 -12.21 0.42
N ALA A 4 6.23 -12.24 1.63
CA ALA A 4 5.41 -11.14 2.13
C ALA A 4 6.25 -9.86 2.29
N ILE A 5 7.45 -9.95 2.87
CA ILE A 5 8.34 -8.80 3.08
C ILE A 5 8.74 -8.19 1.75
N HIS A 6 9.21 -9.01 0.80
CA HIS A 6 9.59 -8.54 -0.53
C HIS A 6 8.44 -7.76 -1.20
N HIS A 7 7.22 -8.31 -1.14
CA HIS A 7 6.06 -7.67 -1.74
C HIS A 7 5.52 -6.48 -0.97
N ILE A 8 5.66 -6.44 0.36
CA ILE A 8 5.32 -5.26 1.19
C ILE A 8 6.20 -4.09 0.77
N LEU A 9 7.53 -4.29 0.72
CA LEU A 9 8.48 -3.23 0.34
C LEU A 9 8.17 -2.66 -1.05
N ASN A 10 7.99 -3.53 -2.04
CA ASN A 10 7.68 -3.10 -3.41
C ASN A 10 6.32 -2.39 -3.52
N SER A 11 5.32 -2.86 -2.78
CA SER A 11 3.98 -2.27 -2.82
C SER A 11 3.91 -0.93 -2.07
N ALA A 12 4.64 -0.79 -0.96
CA ALA A 12 4.64 0.42 -0.15
C ALA A 12 5.55 1.51 -0.71
N PHE A 13 6.75 1.14 -1.17
CA PHE A 13 7.83 2.09 -1.44
C PHE A 13 8.25 2.16 -2.91
N GLY A 14 7.88 1.19 -3.75
CA GLY A 14 8.20 1.24 -5.18
C GLY A 14 7.58 2.48 -5.82
N TYR A 15 8.38 3.28 -6.54
CA TYR A 15 8.02 4.62 -7.02
C TYR A 15 7.57 5.57 -5.89
N GLN A 16 8.30 5.56 -4.78
CA GLN A 16 8.08 6.41 -3.61
C GLN A 16 6.68 6.28 -2.98
N GLY A 17 5.97 5.17 -3.22
CA GLY A 17 4.56 5.04 -2.81
C GLY A 17 3.60 5.97 -3.58
N GLN A 18 4.04 6.61 -4.67
CA GLN A 18 3.24 7.50 -5.51
C GLN A 18 2.36 6.72 -6.48
N LYS A 19 1.53 5.83 -5.95
CA LYS A 19 0.60 5.00 -6.71
C LYS A 19 -0.72 4.94 -5.94
N CYS A 20 -1.84 5.07 -6.64
CA CYS A 20 -3.15 4.82 -6.02
C CYS A 20 -3.27 3.38 -5.50
N SER A 21 -2.50 2.43 -6.08
CA SER A 21 -2.46 1.02 -5.67
C SER A 21 -1.45 0.71 -4.56
N ALA A 22 -0.69 1.70 -4.07
CA ALA A 22 0.37 1.50 -3.09
C ALA A 22 -0.18 0.92 -1.78
N CYS A 23 0.65 0.10 -1.13
CA CYS A 23 0.35 -0.42 0.20
C CYS A 23 0.74 0.63 1.24
N SER A 24 -0.20 1.48 1.66
CA SER A 24 0.01 2.43 2.76
C SER A 24 -0.31 1.85 4.14
N ARG A 25 -1.03 0.71 4.19
CA ARG A 25 -1.45 0.04 5.42
C ARG A 25 -1.05 -1.43 5.40
N LEU A 26 -0.24 -1.83 6.37
CA LEU A 26 0.07 -3.23 6.65
C LEU A 26 -0.73 -3.69 7.86
N ILE A 27 -1.71 -4.56 7.63
CA ILE A 27 -2.50 -5.18 8.71
C ILE A 27 -1.90 -6.56 8.98
N VAL A 28 -1.44 -6.78 10.22
CA VAL A 28 -0.71 -7.99 10.61
C VAL A 28 -1.32 -8.61 11.86
N LEU A 29 -1.45 -9.94 11.87
CA LEU A 29 -1.88 -10.65 13.08
C LEU A 29 -0.81 -10.53 14.17
N GLU A 30 -1.24 -10.30 15.41
CA GLU A 30 -0.36 -10.10 16.57
C GLU A 30 0.74 -11.17 16.68
N ASP A 31 0.39 -12.45 16.57
CA ASP A 31 1.34 -13.58 16.65
C ASP A 31 2.46 -13.52 15.60
N ASN A 32 2.21 -12.89 14.44
CA ASN A 32 3.18 -12.76 13.37
C ASN A 32 3.97 -11.45 13.44
N ALA A 33 3.48 -10.46 14.19
CA ALA A 33 4.00 -9.09 14.15
C ALA A 33 5.48 -9.00 14.60
N PRO A 34 5.94 -9.60 15.72
CA PRO A 34 7.33 -9.44 16.15
C PRO A 34 8.33 -9.89 15.08
N LYS A 35 8.15 -11.10 14.54
CA LYS A 35 9.04 -11.66 13.51
C LYS A 35 8.93 -10.95 12.17
N LEU A 36 7.74 -10.47 11.81
CA LEU A 36 7.55 -9.72 10.57
C LEU A 36 8.21 -8.34 10.66
N LEU A 37 8.04 -7.62 11.77
CA LEU A 37 8.51 -6.24 11.92
C LEU A 37 10.03 -6.16 12.02
N ASP A 38 10.66 -7.09 12.74
CA ASP A 38 12.12 -7.21 12.79
C ASP A 38 12.72 -7.36 11.39
N ARG A 39 12.20 -8.31 10.61
CA ARG A 39 12.68 -8.56 9.25
C ARG A 39 12.32 -7.45 8.26
N LEU A 40 11.14 -6.85 8.41
CA LEU A 40 10.70 -5.73 7.57
C LEU A 40 11.58 -4.50 7.83
N LYS A 41 11.94 -4.23 9.09
CA LYS A 41 12.88 -3.18 9.46
C LYS A 41 14.22 -3.39 8.78
N ALA A 42 14.86 -4.53 9.02
CA ALA A 42 16.16 -4.84 8.43
C ALA A 42 16.15 -4.75 6.89
N ALA A 43 15.10 -5.28 6.26
CA ALA A 43 14.97 -5.23 4.80
C ALA A 43 14.74 -3.80 4.28
N SER A 44 14.00 -2.96 5.01
CA SER A 44 13.76 -1.55 4.64
C SER A 44 15.03 -0.71 4.73
N GLU A 45 15.83 -0.90 5.79
CA GLU A 45 17.10 -0.20 6.03
C GLU A 45 18.19 -0.62 5.02
N SER A 46 18.04 -1.79 4.38
CA SER A 46 18.94 -2.26 3.32
C SER A 46 18.70 -1.66 1.93
N LEU A 47 17.58 -0.93 1.75
CA LEU A 47 17.24 -0.36 0.45
C LEU A 47 18.16 0.82 0.09
N ILE A 48 18.61 0.88 -1.16
CA ILE A 48 19.40 2.00 -1.66
C ILE A 48 18.44 3.10 -2.12
N LEU A 49 18.52 4.27 -1.50
CA LEU A 49 17.71 5.44 -1.84
C LEU A 49 18.61 6.52 -2.43
N GLY A 50 18.30 6.97 -3.65
CA GLY A 50 19.19 7.85 -4.40
C GLY A 50 18.64 8.28 -5.77
N PRO A 51 19.47 8.94 -6.60
CA PRO A 51 19.06 9.39 -7.93
C PRO A 51 18.53 8.25 -8.80
N VAL A 52 17.43 8.50 -9.52
CA VAL A 52 16.76 7.49 -10.36
C VAL A 52 17.58 7.06 -11.59
N GLN A 53 18.62 7.81 -11.93
CA GLN A 53 19.57 7.47 -12.98
C GLN A 53 20.54 6.36 -12.56
N ASP A 54 20.74 6.16 -11.25
CA ASP A 54 21.51 5.02 -10.74
C ASP A 54 20.59 3.79 -10.68
N PRO A 55 20.84 2.73 -11.49
CA PRO A 55 20.01 1.52 -11.48
C PRO A 55 20.06 0.75 -10.15
N LYS A 56 20.99 1.08 -9.25
CA LYS A 56 21.03 0.53 -7.88
C LYS A 56 19.98 1.16 -6.98
N SER A 57 19.51 2.37 -7.30
CA SER A 57 18.50 3.08 -6.51
C SER A 57 17.16 2.35 -6.59
N PHE A 58 16.66 1.89 -5.45
CA PHE A 58 15.32 1.32 -5.32
C PHE A 58 14.23 2.38 -5.44
N MET A 59 14.50 3.58 -4.90
CA MET A 59 13.55 4.69 -4.80
C MET A 59 14.32 6.02 -4.84
N GLY A 60 13.74 7.02 -5.50
CA GLY A 60 14.30 8.37 -5.62
C GLY A 60 13.46 9.45 -4.93
N ALA A 61 13.52 10.67 -5.42
CA ALA A 61 12.74 11.79 -4.90
C ALA A 61 11.23 11.67 -5.21
N VAL A 62 10.38 12.27 -4.38
CA VAL A 62 8.97 12.49 -4.73
C VAL A 62 8.83 13.59 -5.79
N ILE A 63 7.63 13.73 -6.35
CA ILE A 63 7.37 14.52 -7.55
C ILE A 63 7.80 16.00 -7.45
N ASP A 64 7.47 16.67 -6.34
CA ASP A 64 7.71 18.10 -6.14
C ASP A 64 7.84 18.48 -4.64
N ALA A 65 8.02 19.77 -4.38
CA ALA A 65 8.10 20.31 -3.02
C ALA A 65 6.81 20.07 -2.21
N ALA A 66 5.64 20.19 -2.83
CA ALA A 66 4.36 20.00 -2.15
C ALA A 66 4.16 18.53 -1.73
N GLY A 67 4.58 17.58 -2.58
CA GLY A 67 4.60 16.15 -2.26
C GLY A 67 5.54 15.83 -1.10
N ARG A 68 6.73 16.46 -1.06
CA ARG A 68 7.65 16.35 0.07
C ARG A 68 7.02 16.91 1.35
N ASP A 69 6.51 18.13 1.31
CA ASP A 69 5.97 18.82 2.48
C ASP A 69 4.74 18.09 3.04
N LYS A 70 3.87 17.56 2.16
CA LYS A 70 2.77 16.69 2.55
C LYS A 70 3.28 15.41 3.23
N THR A 71 4.30 14.77 2.66
CA THR A 71 4.88 13.55 3.25
C THR A 71 5.47 13.82 4.64
N GLU A 72 6.22 14.91 4.80
CA GLU A 72 6.77 15.32 6.10
C GLU A 72 5.68 15.68 7.11
N HIS A 73 4.61 16.34 6.68
CA HIS A 73 3.44 16.62 7.52
C HIS A 73 2.81 15.33 8.06
N TYR A 74 2.58 14.33 7.20
CA TYR A 74 2.05 13.03 7.65
C TYR A 74 3.06 12.24 8.48
N ALA A 75 4.36 12.37 8.25
CA ALA A 75 5.37 11.79 9.13
C ALA A 75 5.30 12.37 10.55
N ALA A 76 5.09 13.70 10.68
CA ALA A 76 4.91 14.34 11.98
C ALA A 76 3.64 13.83 12.70
N ILE A 77 2.54 13.64 11.98
CA ILE A 77 1.32 13.03 12.52
C ILE A 77 1.58 11.59 12.96
N GLY A 78 2.29 10.80 12.14
CA GLY A 78 2.62 9.42 12.47
C GLY A 78 3.41 9.26 13.77
N ARG A 79 4.27 10.24 14.11
CA ARG A 79 5.00 10.28 15.40
C ARG A 79 4.11 10.57 16.61
N GLN A 80 2.96 11.20 16.39
CA GLN A 80 1.97 11.46 17.44
C GLN A 80 0.97 10.29 17.58
N GLU A 81 0.64 9.64 16.46
CA GLU A 81 -0.35 8.57 16.41
C GLU A 81 0.24 7.18 16.73
N GLY A 82 1.53 6.96 16.43
CA GLY A 82 2.18 5.67 16.65
C GLY A 82 3.68 5.78 16.95
N ASN A 83 4.38 4.67 16.79
CA ASN A 83 5.80 4.54 17.09
C ASN A 83 6.59 4.42 15.78
N LEU A 84 7.59 5.28 15.58
CA LEU A 84 8.50 5.18 14.44
C LEU A 84 9.37 3.93 14.57
N LEU A 85 9.20 2.98 13.65
CA LEU A 85 10.01 1.76 13.56
C LEU A 85 11.23 1.94 12.65
N VAL A 86 11.02 2.61 11.50
CA VAL A 86 12.04 2.87 10.48
C VAL A 86 11.96 4.32 10.07
N GLU A 87 13.10 4.99 10.00
CA GLU A 87 13.32 6.22 9.24
C GLU A 87 14.62 6.08 8.47
N HIS A 88 14.52 5.81 7.17
CA HIS A 88 15.65 5.50 6.31
C HIS A 88 15.80 6.57 5.22
N PRO A 89 16.73 7.54 5.37
CA PRO A 89 16.96 8.60 4.40
C PRO A 89 17.84 8.15 3.22
N ALA A 90 17.85 8.93 2.14
CA ALA A 90 18.82 8.77 1.07
C ALA A 90 20.24 9.11 1.54
N THR A 91 21.22 8.30 1.13
CA THR A 91 22.64 8.55 1.43
C THR A 91 23.16 9.81 0.71
N ASN A 92 22.68 10.05 -0.51
CA ASN A 92 22.96 11.25 -1.28
C ASN A 92 21.63 11.88 -1.74
N PRO A 93 20.97 12.65 -0.85
CA PRO A 93 19.65 13.21 -1.16
C PRO A 93 19.76 14.25 -2.27
N SER A 94 18.88 14.14 -3.26
CA SER A 94 18.74 15.11 -4.35
C SER A 94 17.27 15.41 -4.62
N GLY A 95 16.98 16.59 -5.18
CA GLY A 95 15.62 17.04 -5.42
C GLY A 95 14.74 17.01 -4.16
N TYR A 96 13.53 16.50 -4.29
CA TYR A 96 12.55 16.39 -3.21
C TYR A 96 12.61 15.02 -2.53
N SER A 97 13.81 14.63 -2.08
CA SER A 97 14.02 13.36 -1.37
C SER A 97 13.29 13.34 -0.02
N VAL A 98 12.67 12.21 0.29
CA VAL A 98 12.01 11.92 1.58
C VAL A 98 12.44 10.53 2.08
N PRO A 99 12.62 10.33 3.40
CA PRO A 99 12.91 9.02 3.97
C PRO A 99 11.78 8.00 3.76
N ILE A 100 12.13 6.72 3.66
CA ILE A 100 11.18 5.64 3.95
C ILE A 100 10.83 5.69 5.43
N ARG A 101 9.53 5.67 5.76
CA ARG A 101 9.07 5.64 7.15
C ARG A 101 8.06 4.53 7.40
N ILE A 102 8.28 3.78 8.48
CA ILE A 102 7.35 2.75 8.94
C ILE A 102 6.92 3.10 10.36
N PHE A 103 5.62 3.22 10.57
CA PHE A 103 5.03 3.48 11.87
C PHE A 103 4.26 2.25 12.36
N THR A 104 4.47 1.89 13.63
CA THR A 104 3.77 0.80 14.32
C THR A 104 2.84 1.38 15.40
N GLY A 105 1.99 0.55 16.00
CA GLY A 105 1.00 1.03 16.98
C GLY A 105 -0.09 1.91 16.37
N ILE A 106 -0.23 1.91 15.03
CA ILE A 106 -1.27 2.66 14.36
C ILE A 106 -2.61 1.92 14.55
N ARG A 107 -3.62 2.68 14.95
CA ARG A 107 -5.00 2.23 15.15
C ARG A 107 -5.85 2.52 13.92
N PRO A 108 -6.94 1.76 13.69
CA PRO A 108 -7.78 1.93 12.51
C PRO A 108 -8.40 3.31 12.35
N GLU A 109 -8.59 4.09 13.42
CA GLU A 109 -9.16 5.44 13.43
C GLU A 109 -8.15 6.56 13.20
N HIS A 110 -6.86 6.27 13.30
CA HIS A 110 -5.79 7.26 13.08
C HIS A 110 -5.75 7.76 11.65
N ARG A 111 -5.29 9.00 11.48
CA ARG A 111 -5.16 9.65 10.17
C ARG A 111 -4.23 8.88 9.25
N LEU A 112 -3.12 8.35 9.79
CA LEU A 112 -2.18 7.51 9.02
C LEU A 112 -2.82 6.23 8.45
N ALA A 113 -3.91 5.74 9.05
CA ALA A 113 -4.67 4.58 8.58
C ALA A 113 -5.85 4.95 7.65
N ARG A 114 -6.11 6.23 7.40
CA ARG A 114 -7.32 6.73 6.72
C ARG A 114 -7.05 7.59 5.51
N ASP A 115 -6.08 8.50 5.63
CA ASP A 115 -5.78 9.50 4.63
C ASP A 115 -4.81 8.95 3.58
N GLU A 116 -4.98 9.39 2.33
CA GLU A 116 -4.04 9.05 1.27
C GLU A 116 -2.83 10.01 1.31
N ILE A 117 -1.69 9.46 1.72
CA ILE A 117 -0.43 10.21 1.86
C ILE A 117 0.21 10.43 0.48
N PHE A 118 0.26 9.38 -0.35
CA PHE A 118 0.92 9.36 -1.68
C PHE A 118 2.44 9.60 -1.58
N GLY A 119 3.07 8.97 -0.58
CA GLY A 119 4.50 9.03 -0.28
C GLY A 119 4.96 7.77 0.45
N PRO A 120 6.27 7.59 0.72
CA PRO A 120 6.83 6.34 1.23
C PRO A 120 6.66 6.18 2.76
N ILE A 121 5.41 6.23 3.22
CA ILE A 121 5.00 6.01 4.60
C ILE A 121 4.11 4.76 4.69
N LEU A 122 4.49 3.82 5.56
CA LEU A 122 3.72 2.61 5.83
C LEU A 122 3.21 2.61 7.28
N ALA A 123 1.89 2.54 7.43
CA ALA A 123 1.22 2.37 8.72
C ALA A 123 1.00 0.88 9.02
N VAL A 124 1.56 0.38 10.12
CA VAL A 124 1.38 -0.99 10.59
C VAL A 124 0.29 -1.03 11.67
N ILE A 125 -0.73 -1.83 11.41
CA ILE A 125 -1.88 -2.06 12.29
C ILE A 125 -1.84 -3.51 12.74
N GLN A 126 -1.69 -3.75 14.03
CA GLN A 126 -1.77 -5.08 14.61
C GLN A 126 -3.24 -5.40 14.93
N VAL A 127 -3.64 -6.64 14.67
CA VAL A 127 -5.00 -7.13 14.90
C VAL A 127 -4.95 -8.52 15.50
N LYS A 128 -5.93 -8.87 16.32
CA LYS A 128 -5.93 -10.13 17.07
C LYS A 128 -6.18 -11.35 16.19
N ASP A 129 -7.00 -11.20 15.16
CA ASP A 129 -7.45 -12.30 14.31
C ASP A 129 -7.76 -11.84 12.88
N PHE A 130 -8.05 -12.81 12.01
CA PHE A 130 -8.29 -12.57 10.59
C PHE A 130 -9.61 -11.83 10.32
N ASP A 131 -10.58 -11.93 11.23
CA ASP A 131 -11.89 -11.30 11.07
C ASP A 131 -11.79 -9.81 11.37
N GLU A 132 -11.06 -9.47 12.43
CA GLU A 132 -10.64 -8.12 12.69
C GLU A 132 -9.78 -7.56 11.55
N ALA A 133 -8.87 -8.36 10.99
CA ALA A 133 -8.06 -7.92 9.86
C ALA A 133 -8.93 -7.45 8.68
N LEU A 134 -9.95 -8.22 8.31
CA LEU A 134 -10.89 -7.86 7.25
C LEU A 134 -11.75 -6.64 7.61
N ARG A 135 -12.21 -6.54 8.87
CA ARG A 135 -12.96 -5.37 9.36
C ARG A 135 -12.14 -4.09 9.25
N VAL A 136 -10.89 -4.11 9.71
CA VAL A 136 -9.95 -2.98 9.61
C VAL A 136 -9.61 -2.67 8.16
N ALA A 137 -9.38 -3.68 7.34
CA ALA A 137 -9.00 -3.50 5.95
C ALA A 137 -10.12 -2.84 5.14
N ASN A 138 -11.38 -3.24 5.36
CA ASN A 138 -12.58 -2.66 4.74
C ASN A 138 -13.01 -1.32 5.34
N GLY A 139 -12.47 -0.95 6.51
CA GLY A 139 -12.96 0.16 7.32
C GLY A 139 -12.80 1.54 6.67
N THR A 140 -11.99 1.70 5.63
CA THR A 140 -11.75 3.00 4.99
C THR A 140 -12.84 3.38 3.98
N ARG A 141 -12.87 4.67 3.61
CA ARG A 141 -13.74 5.19 2.55
C ARG A 141 -13.30 4.78 1.14
N TYR A 142 -12.19 4.06 1.00
CA TYR A 142 -11.60 3.63 -0.27
C TYR A 142 -11.75 2.11 -0.46
N ALA A 143 -11.74 1.66 -1.71
CA ALA A 143 -11.81 0.24 -2.08
C ALA A 143 -11.14 -0.04 -3.44
N LEU A 144 -9.88 0.41 -3.61
CA LEU A 144 -9.15 0.24 -4.86
C LEU A 144 -8.41 -1.10 -4.94
N THR A 145 -7.32 -1.26 -4.18
CA THR A 145 -6.51 -2.49 -4.15
C THR A 145 -6.38 -3.04 -2.74
N GLY A 146 -6.04 -4.32 -2.67
CA GLY A 146 -5.59 -4.95 -1.44
C GLY A 146 -4.96 -6.30 -1.70
N ALA A 147 -4.10 -6.75 -0.78
CA ALA A 147 -3.45 -8.05 -0.86
C ALA A 147 -3.59 -8.83 0.45
N VAL A 148 -3.69 -10.16 0.33
CA VAL A 148 -3.65 -11.08 1.47
C VAL A 148 -2.53 -12.08 1.25
N PHE A 149 -1.61 -12.14 2.23
CA PHE A 149 -0.62 -13.21 2.33
C PHE A 149 -1.13 -14.25 3.33
N SER A 150 -1.49 -15.42 2.84
CA SER A 150 -1.98 -16.52 3.67
C SER A 150 -1.76 -17.85 2.98
N ARG A 151 -1.53 -18.89 3.79
CA ARG A 151 -1.54 -20.30 3.33
C ARG A 151 -2.79 -21.04 3.79
N SER A 152 -3.67 -20.42 4.56
CA SER A 152 -4.94 -21.02 5.00
C SER A 152 -5.96 -20.91 3.86
N PRO A 153 -6.44 -22.04 3.31
CA PRO A 153 -7.47 -22.01 2.27
C PRO A 153 -8.76 -21.33 2.75
N ALA A 154 -9.12 -21.52 4.03
CA ALA A 154 -10.27 -20.88 4.64
C ALA A 154 -10.15 -19.35 4.66
N ASN A 155 -8.98 -18.83 5.05
CA ASN A 155 -8.74 -17.38 5.09
C ASN A 155 -8.69 -16.78 3.68
N ILE A 156 -8.10 -17.48 2.71
CA ILE A 156 -8.11 -17.04 1.31
C ILE A 156 -9.54 -17.00 0.76
N ALA A 157 -10.33 -18.04 1.01
CA ALA A 157 -11.74 -18.09 0.59
C ALA A 157 -12.55 -16.98 1.26
N LYS A 158 -12.31 -16.71 2.55
CA LYS A 158 -12.93 -15.61 3.28
C LYS A 158 -12.55 -14.25 2.72
N ALA A 159 -11.26 -13.99 2.47
CA ALA A 159 -10.81 -12.75 1.84
C ALA A 159 -11.43 -12.51 0.47
N ARG A 160 -11.54 -13.54 -0.37
CA ARG A 160 -12.20 -13.43 -1.68
C ARG A 160 -13.66 -12.97 -1.58
N ARG A 161 -14.36 -13.37 -0.51
CA ARG A 161 -15.75 -12.99 -0.28
C ARG A 161 -15.89 -11.69 0.48
N GLU A 162 -14.99 -11.37 1.39
CA GLU A 162 -15.22 -10.34 2.40
C GLU A 162 -14.26 -9.16 2.30
N PHE A 163 -13.10 -9.31 1.65
CA PHE A 163 -12.20 -8.19 1.43
C PHE A 163 -12.61 -7.41 0.18
N ARG A 164 -13.47 -6.41 0.40
CA ARG A 164 -14.20 -5.69 -0.65
C ARG A 164 -13.34 -4.57 -1.22
N VAL A 165 -12.44 -4.94 -2.14
CA VAL A 165 -11.64 -4.05 -2.97
C VAL A 165 -11.88 -4.35 -4.44
N GLY A 166 -11.64 -3.37 -5.32
CA GLY A 166 -11.75 -3.56 -6.76
C GLY A 166 -10.73 -4.59 -7.29
N ASN A 167 -9.50 -4.56 -6.79
CA ASN A 167 -8.43 -5.48 -7.20
C ASN A 167 -7.83 -6.16 -5.97
N LEU A 168 -8.23 -7.42 -5.75
CA LEU A 168 -7.70 -8.29 -4.71
C LEU A 168 -6.56 -9.16 -5.25
N TYR A 169 -5.44 -9.16 -4.55
CA TYR A 169 -4.28 -9.99 -4.83
C TYR A 169 -4.05 -11.01 -3.70
N ILE A 170 -3.70 -12.25 -4.04
CA ILE A 170 -3.40 -13.30 -3.06
C ILE A 170 -1.94 -13.73 -3.23
N ASN A 171 -1.18 -13.72 -2.14
CA ASN A 171 0.22 -14.12 -2.08
C ASN A 171 1.14 -13.42 -3.10
N ARG A 172 0.87 -12.13 -3.36
CA ARG A 172 1.71 -11.20 -4.11
C ARG A 172 1.40 -9.75 -3.72
N GLY A 173 2.22 -8.80 -4.17
CA GLY A 173 1.99 -7.37 -3.95
C GLY A 173 0.69 -6.84 -4.59
N CYS A 174 0.19 -5.71 -4.06
CA CYS A 174 -1.09 -5.09 -4.48
C CYS A 174 -0.96 -4.05 -5.61
N THR A 175 0.24 -3.90 -6.18
CA THR A 175 0.55 -2.98 -7.28
C THR A 175 0.85 -3.72 -8.59
N GLY A 176 1.00 -2.97 -9.69
CA GLY A 176 1.46 -3.53 -10.97
C GLY A 176 0.37 -4.32 -11.70
N ALA A 177 -0.84 -3.77 -11.72
CA ALA A 177 -1.91 -4.29 -12.57
C ALA A 177 -1.46 -4.26 -14.04
N MET A 178 -1.86 -5.28 -14.81
CA MET A 178 -1.51 -5.40 -16.22
C MET A 178 -2.80 -5.44 -17.05
N VAL A 179 -2.81 -4.71 -18.17
CA VAL A 179 -3.93 -4.68 -19.11
C VAL A 179 -4.30 -6.11 -19.54
N GLY A 180 -5.60 -6.41 -19.60
CA GLY A 180 -6.13 -7.73 -19.96
C GLY A 180 -5.97 -8.83 -18.90
N ARG A 181 -5.02 -8.70 -17.95
CA ARG A 181 -4.80 -9.69 -16.88
C ARG A 181 -5.41 -9.26 -15.54
N HIS A 182 -5.31 -7.97 -15.23
CA HIS A 182 -5.77 -7.38 -13.98
C HIS A 182 -6.53 -6.06 -14.26
N PRO A 183 -7.70 -6.07 -14.93
CA PRO A 183 -8.50 -4.87 -15.15
C PRO A 183 -8.61 -4.02 -13.87
N PHE A 184 -8.20 -2.76 -13.96
CA PHE A 184 -7.88 -1.94 -12.80
C PHE A 184 -8.93 -0.87 -12.55
N GLY A 185 -9.35 -0.76 -11.29
CA GLY A 185 -10.38 0.17 -10.85
C GLY A 185 -11.09 -0.34 -9.61
N GLY A 186 -11.84 0.53 -8.94
CA GLY A 186 -12.50 0.20 -7.68
C GLY A 186 -13.78 0.99 -7.46
N PHE A 187 -14.25 0.97 -6.23
CA PHE A 187 -15.51 1.60 -5.82
C PHE A 187 -15.33 2.39 -4.52
N LYS A 188 -16.43 2.85 -3.91
CA LYS A 188 -16.43 3.87 -2.85
C LYS A 188 -15.75 5.16 -3.34
N MET A 189 -14.95 5.82 -2.51
CA MET A 189 -14.18 7.01 -2.91
C MET A 189 -13.00 6.69 -3.84
N SER A 190 -12.82 5.44 -4.28
CA SER A 190 -11.80 5.06 -5.26
C SER A 190 -12.28 5.16 -6.72
N GLY A 191 -13.56 5.44 -6.94
CA GLY A 191 -14.14 5.60 -8.28
C GLY A 191 -15.54 4.99 -8.40
N ILE A 192 -16.04 4.97 -9.64
CA ILE A 192 -17.42 4.57 -9.96
C ILE A 192 -17.55 3.13 -10.47
N GLY A 193 -16.54 2.28 -10.28
CA GLY A 193 -16.55 0.89 -10.74
C GLY A 193 -16.05 0.66 -12.17
N SER A 194 -15.57 1.70 -12.86
CA SER A 194 -14.95 1.54 -14.17
C SER A 194 -13.60 0.80 -14.08
N LYS A 195 -13.37 -0.14 -15.00
CA LYS A 195 -12.26 -1.10 -14.97
C LYS A 195 -11.37 -0.98 -16.21
N ALA A 196 -10.41 -0.07 -16.17
CA ALA A 196 -9.48 0.16 -17.28
C ALA A 196 -8.72 -1.13 -17.65
N GLY A 197 -8.60 -1.39 -18.95
CA GLY A 197 -7.96 -2.59 -19.49
C GLY A 197 -8.76 -3.88 -19.36
N GLY A 198 -10.04 -3.81 -19.00
CA GLY A 198 -11.00 -4.92 -19.04
C GLY A 198 -11.99 -4.83 -20.21
N SER A 199 -12.77 -5.90 -20.42
CA SER A 199 -13.76 -6.01 -21.50
C SER A 199 -14.83 -4.92 -21.46
N ASP A 200 -15.21 -4.48 -20.26
CA ASP A 200 -16.37 -3.60 -20.08
C ASP A 200 -16.01 -2.12 -20.25
N TYR A 201 -14.72 -1.78 -20.32
CA TYR A 201 -14.26 -0.39 -20.27
C TYR A 201 -14.69 0.42 -21.49
N LEU A 202 -14.62 -0.17 -22.69
CA LEU A 202 -15.00 0.54 -23.92
C LEU A 202 -16.50 0.85 -23.98
N LEU A 203 -17.34 0.04 -23.35
CA LEU A 203 -18.79 0.27 -23.28
C LEU A 203 -19.12 1.58 -22.56
N GLN A 204 -18.26 2.07 -21.67
CA GLN A 204 -18.44 3.34 -20.95
C GLN A 204 -18.39 4.57 -21.88
N PHE A 205 -17.85 4.42 -23.09
CA PHE A 205 -17.69 5.49 -24.08
C PHE A 205 -18.64 5.34 -25.27
N MET A 206 -19.61 4.44 -25.18
CA MET A 206 -20.57 4.14 -26.25
C MET A 206 -22.01 4.25 -25.76
N VAL A 207 -22.95 4.45 -26.69
CA VAL A 207 -24.39 4.46 -26.41
C VAL A 207 -25.04 3.27 -27.12
N PRO A 208 -25.66 2.32 -26.40
CA PRO A 208 -26.31 1.17 -27.03
C PRO A 208 -27.53 1.62 -27.85
N ARG A 209 -27.75 0.97 -29.00
CA ARG A 209 -28.94 1.16 -29.85
C ARG A 209 -29.53 -0.19 -30.22
N ASN A 210 -30.85 -0.30 -30.19
CA ASN A 210 -31.61 -1.41 -30.74
C ASN A 210 -32.25 -0.97 -32.07
N VAL A 211 -32.35 -1.87 -33.05
CA VAL A 211 -33.00 -1.65 -34.35
C VAL A 211 -34.06 -2.71 -34.55
#